data_AF-A0A0Q6GPR1-F1
#
_entry.id   AF-A0A0Q6GPR1-F1
#
_cell.length_a   1.000
_cell.length_b   1.000
_cell.length_c   1.000
_cell.angle_alpha   90.00
_cell.angle_beta   90.00
_cell.angle_gamma   90.00
#
_symmetry.space_group_name_H-M   'P 1'
#
loop_
_entity.id
_entity.type
_entity.pdbx_description
1 polymer ?
#
loop_
_entity_poly.entity_id
_entity_poly.type
_entity_poly.pdbx_seq_one_letter_code
_entity_poly.pdbx_strand_id
1 'polypeptide(L)'
;MVLRSRYVVALLAVFVSLATVASFVVNKPRSEAAVLVDRFTAALDQRDVAAAAALTSYPNAAAQTISAMFDAMGPGVSTSRMSQYIGLDDESGFFTLDSTWKFGEPRDQDPREWHVTTQGSARKLGVGWRISWDPSILAPDLAAGGSVRYTRTDAPAPRILDTTGAIMMTEQNVASVRVDPSATSDLADTTSRLADVIDVVAPLITSESLQADVAAEPGQIIDAVNLRADDYAVLEDDLRAIPGVVLYATPKLIAADRRLTSPVLDSLRDVWQDTRDATSGWAVEVADADGETTRQAGFQGPGSPDIRSTVDPAIQLAAETAAVSVGTPASIVVLQPSTGAVLATAQNSYANDLGTPAFTTLYPAGTLVDTVSASADRQKVDFAEAARQFGLGTSFDVPGLDLVTASLPDGQSAVDQFRGVSRSTSSDRMTVTPFGLAEMAASISRGSAPAPSIVSGVPASVSAAGSPVASSELAILRKAMRDNAHDEGISDTSVAGLAGDSGQDRWFLGTSGDLAFAVYIEDADGTDAAARMTNRLMREMATPSE
;
A
#
# COMPACT_ATOMS: atom_id res chain seq x y z
N MET A 1 6.80 14.24 -88.67
CA MET A 1 6.51 13.16 -89.63
C MET A 1 7.22 11.90 -89.14
N VAL A 2 6.66 11.24 -88.12
CA VAL A 2 5.87 9.99 -88.20
C VAL A 2 6.72 8.75 -88.57
N LEU A 3 7.00 8.00 -87.49
CA LEU A 3 7.20 6.55 -87.33
C LEU A 3 8.41 5.84 -87.95
N ARG A 4 9.08 5.04 -87.10
CA ARG A 4 8.93 3.56 -87.19
C ARG A 4 9.02 2.87 -85.82
N SER A 5 7.82 2.63 -85.30
CA SER A 5 7.43 1.86 -84.12
C SER A 5 7.52 0.35 -84.38
N ARG A 6 8.73 -0.22 -84.51
CA ARG A 6 8.90 -1.69 -84.63
C ARG A 6 9.89 -2.34 -83.65
N TYR A 7 10.59 -1.57 -82.82
CA TYR A 7 11.54 -2.11 -81.82
C TYR A 7 11.06 -2.02 -80.36
N VAL A 8 9.94 -1.33 -80.09
CA VAL A 8 9.42 -1.17 -78.71
C VAL A 8 8.59 -2.38 -78.26
N VAL A 9 8.01 -3.16 -79.19
CA VAL A 9 7.18 -4.32 -78.84
C VAL A 9 8.02 -5.56 -78.46
N ALA A 10 9.27 -5.66 -78.93
CA ALA A 10 10.13 -6.81 -78.62
C ALA A 10 10.80 -6.73 -77.24
N LEU A 11 11.02 -5.52 -76.70
CA LEU A 11 11.68 -5.31 -75.40
C LEU A 11 10.70 -5.43 -74.22
N LEU A 12 9.41 -5.13 -74.44
CA LEU A 12 8.35 -5.31 -73.43
C LEU A 12 7.95 -6.78 -73.24
N ALA A 13 8.06 -7.62 -74.29
CA ALA A 13 7.76 -9.04 -74.19
C ALA A 13 8.81 -9.83 -73.38
N VAL A 14 10.08 -9.39 -73.39
CA VAL A 14 11.16 -10.03 -72.61
C VAL A 14 11.15 -9.58 -71.14
N PHE A 15 10.74 -8.34 -70.85
CA PHE A 15 10.60 -7.89 -69.45
C PHE A 15 9.34 -8.45 -68.76
N VAL A 16 8.24 -8.65 -69.49
CA VAL A 16 7.03 -9.27 -68.92
C VAL A 16 7.22 -10.78 -68.73
N SER A 17 8.08 -11.45 -69.52
CA SER A 17 8.42 -12.87 -69.31
C SER A 17 9.46 -13.10 -68.20
N LEU A 18 10.40 -12.17 -67.94
CA LEU A 18 11.25 -12.25 -66.74
C LEU A 18 10.50 -11.85 -65.45
N ALA A 19 9.54 -10.93 -65.52
CA ALA A 19 8.72 -10.55 -64.36
C ALA A 19 7.66 -11.61 -64.00
N THR A 20 7.21 -12.45 -64.96
CA THR A 20 6.32 -13.58 -64.65
C THR A 20 7.06 -14.81 -64.13
N VAL A 21 8.36 -14.96 -64.39
CA VAL A 21 9.17 -16.04 -63.78
C VAL A 21 9.65 -15.65 -62.38
N ALA A 22 9.84 -14.35 -62.07
CA ALA A 22 10.17 -13.89 -60.72
C ALA A 22 8.95 -13.82 -59.76
N SER A 23 7.72 -13.91 -60.28
CA SER A 23 6.50 -13.81 -59.45
C SER A 23 5.85 -15.17 -59.14
N PHE A 24 6.44 -16.28 -59.59
CA PHE A 24 6.26 -17.59 -58.93
C PHE A 24 7.22 -17.70 -57.74
N VAL A 25 7.11 -16.77 -56.79
CA VAL A 25 7.39 -17.14 -55.40
C VAL A 25 6.30 -18.14 -55.07
N VAL A 26 6.63 -19.42 -55.25
CA VAL A 26 5.81 -20.54 -54.84
C VAL A 26 5.48 -20.30 -53.38
N ASN A 27 4.28 -19.81 -53.10
CA ASN A 27 3.71 -19.79 -51.77
C ASN A 27 3.43 -21.26 -51.44
N LYS A 28 4.48 -22.00 -51.08
CA LYS A 28 4.36 -23.41 -50.69
C LYS A 28 3.31 -23.44 -49.59
N PRO A 29 2.27 -24.28 -49.70
CA PRO A 29 1.32 -24.43 -48.61
C PRO A 29 2.10 -24.74 -47.32
N ARG A 30 1.74 -24.07 -46.21
CA ARG A 30 2.39 -24.30 -44.91
C ARG A 30 2.36 -25.80 -44.61
N SER A 31 3.50 -26.35 -44.17
CA SER A 31 3.58 -27.77 -43.81
C SER A 31 2.61 -28.08 -42.67
N GLU A 32 2.10 -29.32 -42.61
CA GLU A 32 1.23 -29.75 -41.49
C GLU A 32 1.92 -29.56 -40.12
N ALA A 33 3.24 -29.73 -40.08
CA ALA A 33 4.06 -29.48 -38.91
C ALA A 33 4.11 -27.99 -38.53
N ALA A 34 4.23 -27.07 -39.49
CA ALA A 34 4.16 -25.64 -39.23
C ALA A 34 2.79 -25.24 -38.64
N VAL A 35 1.69 -25.80 -39.19
CA VAL A 35 0.33 -25.58 -38.68
C VAL A 35 0.13 -26.19 -37.28
N LEU A 36 0.82 -27.28 -36.96
CA LEU A 36 0.84 -27.83 -35.61
C LEU A 36 1.49 -26.85 -34.62
N VAL A 37 2.64 -26.28 -34.96
CA VAL A 37 3.34 -25.32 -34.10
C VAL A 37 2.53 -24.04 -33.94
N ASP A 38 1.90 -23.52 -35.01
CA ASP A 38 1.00 -22.34 -34.91
C ASP A 38 -0.17 -22.58 -33.94
N ARG A 39 -0.73 -23.80 -33.91
CA ARG A 39 -1.79 -24.15 -32.95
C ARG A 39 -1.27 -24.27 -31.53
N PHE A 40 -0.04 -24.76 -31.37
CA PHE A 40 0.61 -24.82 -30.06
C PHE A 40 0.87 -23.42 -29.50
N THR A 41 1.40 -22.49 -30.31
CA THR A 41 1.59 -21.09 -29.88
C THR A 41 0.26 -20.41 -29.56
N ALA A 42 -0.77 -20.63 -30.38
CA ALA A 42 -2.10 -20.08 -30.11
C ALA A 42 -2.71 -20.61 -28.81
N ALA A 43 -2.48 -21.89 -28.47
CA ALA A 43 -2.93 -22.47 -27.21
C ALA A 43 -2.15 -21.91 -26.01
N LEU A 44 -0.83 -21.69 -26.14
CA LEU A 44 -0.03 -21.02 -25.10
C LEU A 44 -0.50 -19.58 -24.86
N ASP A 45 -0.75 -18.81 -25.93
CA ASP A 45 -1.22 -17.42 -25.83
C ASP A 45 -2.61 -17.32 -25.18
N GLN A 46 -3.45 -18.34 -25.38
CA GLN A 46 -4.77 -18.46 -24.74
C GLN A 46 -4.71 -19.06 -23.32
N ARG A 47 -3.52 -19.45 -22.85
CA ARG A 47 -3.30 -20.22 -21.61
C ARG A 47 -4.11 -21.53 -21.56
N ASP A 48 -4.41 -22.13 -22.73
CA ASP A 48 -5.09 -23.42 -22.84
C ASP A 48 -4.07 -24.56 -22.71
N VAL A 49 -3.75 -24.89 -21.46
CA VAL A 49 -2.78 -25.93 -21.07
C VAL A 49 -3.13 -27.27 -21.70
N ALA A 50 -4.41 -27.65 -21.72
CA ALA A 50 -4.86 -28.93 -22.22
C ALA A 50 -4.71 -29.02 -23.76
N ALA A 51 -5.09 -27.97 -24.48
CA ALA A 51 -4.93 -27.91 -25.93
C ALA A 51 -3.45 -27.91 -26.33
N ALA A 52 -2.60 -27.13 -25.66
CA ALA A 52 -1.17 -27.10 -25.92
C ALA A 52 -0.53 -28.48 -25.69
N ALA A 53 -0.81 -29.10 -24.55
CA ALA A 53 -0.29 -30.42 -24.18
C ALA A 53 -0.69 -31.52 -25.16
N ALA A 54 -1.93 -31.52 -25.66
CA ALA A 54 -2.43 -32.52 -26.61
C ALA A 54 -1.69 -32.55 -27.96
N LEU A 55 -1.01 -31.46 -28.32
CA LEU A 55 -0.22 -31.33 -29.55
C LEU A 55 1.21 -31.87 -29.41
N THR A 56 1.60 -32.33 -28.22
CA THR A 56 2.95 -32.82 -27.91
C THR A 56 3.03 -34.35 -27.91
N SER A 57 4.25 -34.90 -27.94
CA SER A 57 4.48 -36.34 -27.86
C SER A 57 4.32 -36.93 -26.45
N TYR A 58 4.28 -36.09 -25.40
CA TYR A 58 4.08 -36.49 -24.00
C TYR A 58 3.08 -35.55 -23.29
N PRO A 59 1.77 -35.66 -23.57
CA PRO A 59 0.78 -34.69 -23.10
C PRO A 59 0.71 -34.51 -21.57
N ASN A 60 0.82 -35.58 -20.78
CA ASN A 60 0.71 -35.46 -19.31
C ASN A 60 1.88 -34.65 -18.71
N ALA A 61 3.11 -34.90 -19.15
CA ALA A 61 4.29 -34.16 -18.71
C ALA A 61 4.26 -32.71 -19.22
N ALA A 62 3.78 -32.49 -20.45
CA ALA A 62 3.59 -31.18 -21.01
C ALA A 62 2.58 -30.35 -20.22
N ALA A 63 1.41 -30.91 -19.92
CA ALA A 63 0.37 -30.23 -19.15
C ALA A 63 0.87 -29.80 -17.77
N GLN A 64 1.59 -30.67 -17.06
CA GLN A 64 2.15 -30.36 -15.74
C GLN A 64 3.16 -29.20 -15.82
N THR A 65 4.08 -29.24 -16.77
CA THR A 65 5.14 -28.22 -16.91
C THR A 65 4.57 -26.88 -17.36
N ILE A 66 3.66 -26.88 -18.34
CA ILE A 66 3.02 -25.67 -18.86
C ILE A 66 2.15 -25.01 -17.78
N SER A 67 1.39 -25.80 -17.01
CA SER A 67 0.62 -25.29 -15.86
C SER A 67 1.54 -24.63 -14.84
N ALA A 68 2.57 -25.35 -14.39
CA ALA A 68 3.52 -24.83 -13.39
C ALA A 68 4.23 -23.54 -13.86
N MET A 69 4.58 -23.45 -15.15
CA MET A 69 5.12 -22.21 -15.73
C MET A 69 4.11 -21.06 -15.62
N PHE A 70 2.86 -21.24 -16.04
CA PHE A 70 1.88 -20.15 -15.97
C PHE A 70 1.56 -19.74 -14.53
N ASP A 71 1.51 -20.70 -13.62
CA ASP A 71 1.28 -20.45 -12.20
C ASP A 71 2.44 -19.64 -11.58
N ALA A 72 3.69 -19.99 -11.91
CA ALA A 72 4.90 -19.35 -11.35
C ALA A 72 5.35 -18.06 -12.07
N MET A 73 4.88 -17.81 -13.30
CA MET A 73 5.16 -16.58 -14.05
C MET A 73 4.14 -15.46 -13.75
N GLY A 74 3.10 -15.76 -12.97
CA GLY A 74 2.14 -14.80 -12.46
C GLY A 74 1.19 -14.19 -13.53
N PRO A 75 0.69 -12.96 -13.32
CA PRO A 75 -0.29 -12.34 -14.22
C PRO A 75 0.30 -11.88 -15.56
N GLY A 76 1.59 -12.10 -15.82
CA GLY A 76 2.27 -11.64 -17.02
C GLY A 76 1.60 -12.13 -18.31
N VAL A 77 1.46 -11.26 -19.30
CA VAL A 77 0.88 -11.63 -20.60
C VAL A 77 1.99 -12.19 -21.48
N SER A 78 1.82 -13.43 -21.95
CA SER A 78 2.73 -14.07 -22.88
C SER A 78 2.17 -14.01 -24.29
N THR A 79 3.03 -13.71 -25.26
CA THR A 79 2.73 -13.83 -26.69
C THR A 79 3.84 -14.63 -27.35
N SER A 80 3.46 -15.65 -28.11
CA SER A 80 4.38 -16.61 -28.71
C SER A 80 4.11 -16.72 -30.20
N ARG A 81 5.17 -16.80 -30.99
CA ARG A 81 5.06 -17.04 -32.43
C ARG A 81 6.16 -17.95 -32.91
N MET A 82 5.85 -18.76 -33.91
CA MET A 82 6.87 -19.48 -34.65
C MET A 82 7.58 -18.51 -35.60
N SER A 83 8.85 -18.21 -35.34
CA SER A 83 9.67 -17.36 -36.19
C SER A 83 10.28 -18.11 -37.36
N GLN A 84 10.52 -19.41 -37.21
CA GLN A 84 11.08 -20.26 -38.26
C GLN A 84 10.61 -21.71 -38.17
N TYR A 85 10.47 -22.36 -39.32
CA TYR A 85 10.32 -23.82 -39.44
C TYR A 85 11.25 -24.36 -40.54
N ILE A 86 11.97 -25.44 -40.25
CA ILE A 86 12.87 -26.13 -41.18
C ILE A 86 12.50 -27.62 -41.17
N GLY A 87 11.96 -28.14 -42.27
CA GLY A 87 11.78 -29.59 -42.45
C GLY A 87 13.12 -30.27 -42.68
N LEU A 88 13.37 -31.40 -42.01
CA LEU A 88 14.55 -32.24 -42.23
C LEU A 88 14.27 -33.31 -43.29
N ASP A 89 13.09 -33.92 -43.18
CA ASP A 89 12.56 -34.94 -44.09
C ASP A 89 11.01 -34.89 -44.07
N ASP A 90 10.35 -35.88 -44.65
CA ASP A 90 8.89 -35.96 -44.74
C ASP A 90 8.20 -36.28 -43.39
N GLU A 91 8.97 -36.62 -42.37
CA GLU A 91 8.49 -37.08 -41.05
C GLU A 91 9.02 -36.26 -39.87
N SER A 92 9.94 -35.31 -40.08
CA SER A 92 10.55 -34.52 -39.02
C SER A 92 10.98 -33.10 -39.44
N GLY A 93 11.06 -32.20 -38.47
CA GLY A 93 11.57 -30.84 -38.68
C GLY A 93 11.84 -30.11 -37.37
N PHE A 94 12.58 -29.00 -37.45
CA PHE A 94 12.85 -28.09 -36.35
C PHE A 94 12.03 -26.81 -36.50
N PHE A 95 11.72 -26.18 -35.37
CA PHE A 95 11.11 -24.86 -35.34
C PHE A 95 11.79 -23.97 -34.31
N THR A 96 11.68 -22.67 -34.53
CA THR A 96 12.11 -21.62 -33.61
C THR A 96 10.90 -20.85 -33.16
N LEU A 97 10.81 -20.61 -31.86
CA LEU A 97 9.71 -19.94 -31.19
C LEU A 97 10.25 -18.67 -30.55
N ASP A 98 9.66 -17.53 -30.89
CA ASP A 98 9.89 -16.27 -30.18
C ASP A 98 8.73 -16.09 -29.20
N SER A 99 9.03 -16.00 -27.91
CA SER A 99 8.07 -15.66 -26.86
C SER A 99 8.43 -14.35 -26.20
N THR A 100 7.40 -13.61 -25.82
CA THR A 100 7.51 -12.32 -25.14
C THR A 100 6.56 -12.29 -23.97
N TRP A 101 7.12 -12.10 -22.79
CA TRP A 101 6.37 -11.99 -21.53
C TRP A 101 6.40 -10.54 -21.05
N LYS A 102 5.24 -9.94 -20.81
CA LYS A 102 5.10 -8.61 -20.24
C LYS A 102 4.54 -8.70 -18.82
N PHE A 103 5.26 -8.13 -17.86
CA PHE A 103 4.93 -8.21 -16.43
C PHE A 103 4.34 -6.91 -15.84
N GLY A 104 4.16 -5.89 -16.67
CA GLY A 104 3.56 -4.62 -16.29
C GLY A 104 3.88 -3.51 -17.30
N GLU A 105 3.48 -2.29 -16.97
CA GLU A 105 3.88 -1.11 -17.74
C GLU A 105 5.40 -0.89 -17.63
N PRO A 106 6.08 -0.56 -18.73
CA PRO A 106 7.51 -0.25 -18.71
C PRO A 106 7.77 1.02 -17.89
N ARG A 107 8.90 1.05 -17.19
CA ARG A 107 9.44 2.22 -16.47
C ARG A 107 10.76 2.65 -17.10
N ASP A 108 11.29 3.78 -16.68
CA ASP A 108 12.59 4.23 -17.18
C ASP A 108 13.68 3.18 -16.88
N GLN A 109 14.40 2.76 -17.92
CA GLN A 109 15.42 1.69 -17.88
C GLN A 109 14.92 0.28 -17.47
N ASP A 110 13.62 0.11 -17.20
CA ASP A 110 12.98 -1.15 -16.84
C ASP A 110 11.86 -1.48 -17.85
N PRO A 111 12.13 -2.30 -18.88
CA PRO A 111 11.11 -2.62 -19.88
C PRO A 111 9.98 -3.51 -19.34
N ARG A 112 10.13 -4.12 -18.15
CA ARG A 112 9.21 -5.13 -17.59
C ARG A 112 8.79 -6.21 -18.57
N GLU A 113 9.74 -6.61 -19.41
CA GLU A 113 9.51 -7.52 -20.52
C GLU A 113 10.67 -8.52 -20.66
N TRP A 114 10.34 -9.80 -20.83
CA TRP A 114 11.29 -10.85 -21.17
C TRP A 114 11.01 -11.39 -22.56
N HIS A 115 11.94 -11.14 -23.47
CA HIS A 115 11.97 -11.76 -24.79
C HIS A 115 12.86 -12.99 -24.75
N VAL A 116 12.37 -14.10 -25.29
CA VAL A 116 13.09 -15.35 -25.32
C VAL A 116 12.86 -16.07 -26.64
N THR A 117 13.93 -16.67 -27.16
CA THR A 117 13.88 -17.49 -28.37
C THR A 117 14.29 -18.91 -28.01
N THR A 118 13.41 -19.87 -28.28
CA THR A 118 13.64 -21.30 -28.02
C THR A 118 13.57 -22.10 -29.31
N GLN A 119 14.06 -23.34 -29.27
CA GLN A 119 14.03 -24.26 -30.40
C GLN A 119 13.35 -25.57 -29.99
N GLY A 120 12.58 -26.13 -30.92
CA GLY A 120 11.92 -27.41 -30.73
C GLY A 120 11.94 -28.24 -31.99
N SER A 121 11.50 -29.50 -31.88
CA SER A 121 11.32 -30.37 -33.03
C SER A 121 9.90 -30.90 -33.11
N ALA A 122 9.44 -31.15 -34.33
CA ALA A 122 8.18 -31.83 -34.61
C ALA A 122 8.48 -33.12 -35.37
N ARG A 123 7.71 -34.16 -35.07
CA ARG A 123 7.81 -35.46 -35.74
C ARG A 123 6.44 -36.06 -36.05
N LYS A 124 6.35 -36.80 -37.13
CA LYS A 124 5.14 -37.52 -37.54
C LYS A 124 5.07 -38.86 -36.81
N LEU A 125 3.99 -39.07 -36.06
CA LEU A 125 3.69 -40.34 -35.39
C LEU A 125 2.57 -41.06 -36.14
N GLY A 126 2.28 -42.31 -35.74
CA GLY A 126 1.11 -43.05 -36.24
C GLY A 126 -0.23 -42.32 -36.01
N VAL A 127 -0.27 -41.40 -35.03
CA VAL A 127 -1.42 -40.54 -34.69
C VAL A 127 -1.34 -39.14 -35.30
N GLY A 128 -0.43 -38.92 -36.26
CA GLY A 128 -0.15 -37.64 -36.91
C GLY A 128 1.03 -36.89 -36.31
N TRP A 129 1.27 -35.67 -36.81
CA TRP A 129 2.34 -34.79 -36.33
C TRP A 129 2.18 -34.44 -34.85
N ARG A 130 3.29 -34.47 -34.11
CA ARG A 130 3.41 -34.00 -32.72
C ARG A 130 4.68 -33.20 -32.53
N ILE A 131 4.64 -32.22 -31.63
CA ILE A 131 5.85 -31.58 -31.11
C ILE A 131 6.55 -32.61 -30.24
N SER A 132 7.80 -32.92 -30.54
CA SER A 132 8.64 -33.75 -29.66
C SER A 132 8.83 -32.99 -28.36
N TRP A 133 8.14 -33.44 -27.31
CA TRP A 133 8.10 -32.71 -26.05
C TRP A 133 9.48 -32.65 -25.41
N ASP A 134 9.94 -31.44 -25.17
CA ASP A 134 11.12 -31.10 -24.38
C ASP A 134 10.81 -29.78 -23.66
N PRO A 135 10.95 -29.69 -22.32
CA PRO A 135 10.65 -28.46 -21.59
C PRO A 135 11.44 -27.23 -22.07
N SER A 136 12.62 -27.41 -22.66
CA SER A 136 13.43 -26.31 -23.20
C SER A 136 12.76 -25.53 -24.34
N ILE A 137 11.68 -26.07 -24.91
CA ILE A 137 10.83 -25.36 -25.88
C ILE A 137 10.12 -24.16 -25.22
N LEU A 138 9.89 -24.19 -23.90
CA LEU A 138 9.22 -23.10 -23.18
C LEU A 138 10.20 -22.02 -22.69
N ALA A 139 11.37 -22.42 -22.21
CA ALA A 139 12.40 -21.53 -21.68
C ALA A 139 13.80 -22.17 -21.83
N PRO A 140 14.86 -21.39 -22.09
CA PRO A 140 16.24 -21.87 -22.04
C PRO A 140 16.55 -22.50 -20.68
N ASP A 141 17.42 -23.49 -20.68
CA ASP A 141 17.87 -24.23 -19.49
C ASP A 141 16.77 -24.98 -18.71
N LEU A 142 15.50 -24.93 -19.15
CA LEU A 142 14.41 -25.65 -18.52
C LEU A 142 14.51 -27.14 -18.85
N ALA A 143 14.89 -27.94 -17.86
CA ALA A 143 14.96 -29.38 -17.95
C ALA A 143 13.70 -30.05 -17.36
N ALA A 144 13.58 -31.37 -17.55
CA ALA A 144 12.52 -32.14 -16.93
C ALA A 144 12.62 -32.08 -15.39
N GLY A 145 11.52 -31.75 -14.72
CA GLY A 145 11.48 -31.54 -13.27
C GLY A 145 11.90 -30.13 -12.81
N GLY A 146 12.40 -29.30 -13.72
CA GLY A 146 12.68 -27.89 -13.45
C GLY A 146 11.43 -27.01 -13.46
N SER A 147 11.59 -25.74 -13.09
CA SER A 147 10.53 -24.73 -13.09
C SER A 147 11.06 -23.39 -13.58
N VAL A 148 10.20 -22.57 -14.18
CA VAL A 148 10.51 -21.17 -14.50
C VAL A 148 9.61 -20.28 -13.65
N ARG A 149 10.16 -19.24 -13.05
CA ARG A 149 9.44 -18.35 -12.14
C ARG A 149 9.74 -16.89 -12.43
N TYR A 150 8.73 -16.06 -12.22
CA TYR A 150 8.90 -14.61 -12.09
C TYR A 150 9.16 -14.28 -10.62
N THR A 151 10.16 -13.47 -10.33
CA THR A 151 10.53 -13.10 -8.95
C THR A 151 10.76 -11.60 -8.85
N ARG A 152 10.18 -10.99 -7.82
CA ARG A 152 10.44 -9.59 -7.48
C ARG A 152 11.87 -9.47 -6.96
N THR A 153 12.59 -8.45 -7.41
CA THR A 153 13.88 -8.11 -6.83
C THR A 153 13.83 -6.75 -6.19
N ASP A 154 14.29 -6.66 -4.95
CA ASP A 154 14.29 -5.40 -4.22
C ASP A 154 15.72 -4.99 -3.90
N ALA A 155 15.96 -3.68 -3.86
CA ALA A 155 17.11 -3.12 -3.19
C ALA A 155 16.93 -3.23 -1.66
N PRO A 156 17.99 -2.98 -0.86
CA PRO A 156 17.85 -2.83 0.58
C PRO A 156 16.70 -1.88 0.93
N ALA A 157 15.88 -2.29 1.90
CA ALA A 157 14.73 -1.52 2.34
C ALA A 157 15.15 -0.11 2.81
N PRO A 158 14.43 0.95 2.42
CA PRO A 158 14.66 2.27 2.99
C PRO A 158 14.31 2.27 4.48
N ARG A 159 14.95 3.14 5.24
CA ARG A 159 14.60 3.40 6.65
C ARG A 159 13.60 4.55 6.70
N ILE A 160 12.87 4.65 7.80
CA ILE A 160 12.09 5.83 8.12
C ILE A 160 12.81 6.62 9.20
N LEU A 161 13.09 7.89 8.91
CA LEU A 161 13.75 8.83 9.81
C LEU A 161 12.72 9.76 10.46
N ASP A 162 12.98 10.18 11.70
CA ASP A 162 12.17 11.20 12.37
C ASP A 162 12.54 12.65 11.95
N THR A 163 11.91 13.64 12.57
CA THR A 163 12.16 15.08 12.39
C THR A 163 13.63 15.49 12.64
N THR A 164 14.36 14.76 13.47
CA THR A 164 15.78 15.00 13.79
C THR A 164 16.73 14.33 12.79
N GLY A 165 16.22 13.39 12.00
CA GLY A 165 16.97 12.55 11.07
C GLY A 165 17.51 11.26 11.69
N ALA A 166 17.11 10.92 12.92
CA ALA A 166 17.43 9.65 13.54
C ALA A 166 16.52 8.53 12.99
N ILE A 167 16.94 7.28 13.12
CA ILE A 167 16.16 6.13 12.63
C ILE A 167 14.96 5.92 13.54
N MET A 168 13.76 6.12 13.00
CA MET A 168 12.50 5.90 13.69
C MET A 168 11.92 4.51 13.42
N MET A 169 11.96 4.05 12.16
CA MET A 169 11.50 2.70 11.78
C MET A 169 12.47 2.04 10.81
N THR A 170 12.61 0.72 10.92
CA THR A 170 13.46 -0.08 10.03
C THR A 170 12.85 -1.46 9.81
N GLU A 171 13.11 -2.05 8.64
CA GLU A 171 12.76 -3.45 8.37
C GLU A 171 13.57 -4.34 9.32
N GLN A 172 12.87 -5.21 10.06
CA GLN A 172 13.46 -6.22 10.92
C GLN A 172 12.71 -7.53 10.70
N ASN A 173 13.41 -8.66 10.87
CA ASN A 173 12.77 -9.95 10.89
C ASN A 173 12.09 -10.15 12.25
N VAL A 174 10.77 -10.16 12.25
CA VAL A 174 9.97 -10.56 13.42
C VAL A 174 9.68 -12.06 13.34
N ALA A 175 9.61 -12.71 14.49
CA ALA A 175 9.14 -14.08 14.56
C ALA A 175 7.60 -14.07 14.53
N SER A 176 7.02 -14.48 13.41
CA SER A 176 5.58 -14.74 13.29
C SER A 176 5.29 -16.09 13.93
N VAL A 177 4.63 -16.04 15.09
CA VAL A 177 4.16 -17.21 15.83
C VAL A 177 2.77 -17.53 15.33
N ARG A 178 2.60 -18.73 14.76
CA ARG A 178 1.33 -19.15 14.16
C ARG A 178 0.87 -20.48 14.74
N VAL A 179 -0.44 -20.70 14.72
CA VAL A 179 -1.07 -21.97 15.09
C VAL A 179 -1.48 -22.69 13.81
N ASP A 180 -0.94 -23.88 13.59
CA ASP A 180 -1.31 -24.81 12.53
C ASP A 180 -2.20 -25.93 13.11
N PRO A 181 -3.52 -25.90 12.86
CA PRO A 181 -4.45 -26.91 13.36
C PRO A 181 -4.17 -28.33 12.85
N SER A 182 -3.46 -28.47 11.72
CA SER A 182 -3.10 -29.77 11.15
C SER A 182 -1.88 -30.41 11.83
N ALA A 183 -1.07 -29.60 12.51
CA ALA A 183 0.14 -30.02 13.21
C ALA A 183 -0.08 -30.33 14.70
N THR A 184 -1.33 -30.32 15.18
CA THR A 184 -1.70 -30.68 16.55
C THR A 184 -2.93 -31.57 16.61
N SER A 185 -2.99 -32.46 17.61
CA SER A 185 -4.17 -33.26 17.92
C SER A 185 -5.05 -32.65 19.03
N ASP A 186 -4.53 -31.64 19.74
CA ASP A 186 -5.21 -30.96 20.83
C ASP A 186 -5.02 -29.45 20.70
N LEU A 187 -5.95 -28.83 19.96
CA LEU A 187 -5.92 -27.39 19.69
C LEU A 187 -6.17 -26.56 20.96
N ALA A 188 -6.97 -27.07 21.90
CA ALA A 188 -7.27 -26.36 23.14
C ALA A 188 -6.02 -26.29 24.05
N ASP A 189 -5.27 -27.39 24.17
CA ASP A 189 -3.98 -27.40 24.87
C ASP A 189 -2.96 -26.48 24.17
N THR A 190 -2.89 -26.55 22.84
CA THR A 190 -1.98 -25.73 22.01
C THR A 190 -2.21 -24.23 22.25
N THR A 191 -3.46 -23.78 22.13
CA THR A 191 -3.83 -22.36 22.33
C THR A 191 -3.67 -21.91 23.79
N SER A 192 -3.94 -22.78 24.76
CA SER A 192 -3.69 -22.50 26.18
C SER A 192 -2.21 -22.29 26.47
N ARG A 193 -1.36 -23.25 26.10
CA ARG A 193 0.09 -23.18 26.32
C ARG A 193 0.73 -22.02 25.58
N LEU A 194 0.26 -21.73 24.36
CA LEU A 194 0.75 -20.60 23.59
C LEU A 194 0.43 -19.28 24.30
N ALA A 195 -0.81 -19.08 24.73
CA ALA A 195 -1.22 -17.89 25.47
C ALA A 195 -0.39 -17.71 26.75
N ASP A 196 -0.16 -18.79 27.51
CA ASP A 196 0.65 -18.75 28.74
C ASP A 196 2.11 -18.32 28.47
N VAL A 197 2.73 -18.80 27.40
CA VAL A 197 4.12 -18.46 27.05
C VAL A 197 4.25 -17.00 26.59
N ILE A 198 3.29 -16.51 25.79
CA ILE A 198 3.36 -15.16 25.23
C ILE A 198 2.80 -14.08 26.16
N ASP A 199 2.15 -14.44 27.27
CA ASP A 199 1.51 -13.51 28.22
C ASP A 199 2.44 -12.36 28.65
N VAL A 200 3.74 -12.66 28.84
CA VAL A 200 4.77 -11.68 29.25
C VAL A 200 4.91 -10.53 28.26
N VAL A 201 4.65 -10.77 26.97
CA VAL A 201 4.87 -9.81 25.87
C VAL A 201 3.58 -9.42 25.15
N ALA A 202 2.54 -10.24 25.23
CA ALA A 202 1.26 -10.07 24.55
C ALA A 202 0.09 -10.52 25.45
N PRO A 203 -0.13 -9.88 26.61
CA PRO A 203 -1.14 -10.30 27.60
C PRO A 203 -2.58 -10.17 27.12
N LEU A 204 -2.82 -9.46 26.00
CA LEU A 204 -4.14 -9.34 25.38
C LEU A 204 -4.50 -10.53 24.48
N ILE A 205 -3.53 -11.36 24.11
CA ILE A 205 -3.75 -12.56 23.28
C ILE A 205 -3.99 -13.73 24.23
N THR A 206 -5.26 -14.16 24.31
CA THR A 206 -5.70 -15.20 25.24
C THR A 206 -5.96 -16.52 24.52
N SER A 207 -6.03 -17.61 25.28
CA SER A 207 -6.45 -18.91 24.72
C SER A 207 -7.84 -18.83 24.06
N GLU A 208 -8.77 -18.08 24.67
CA GLU A 208 -10.12 -17.90 24.13
C GLU A 208 -10.10 -17.13 22.80
N SER A 209 -9.34 -16.04 22.70
CA SER A 209 -9.23 -15.29 21.44
C SER A 209 -8.59 -16.12 20.34
N LEU A 210 -7.51 -16.87 20.65
CA LEU A 210 -6.86 -17.75 19.67
C LEU A 210 -7.79 -18.88 19.21
N GLN A 211 -8.58 -19.46 20.10
CA GLN A 211 -9.57 -20.47 19.72
C GLN A 211 -10.68 -19.89 18.85
N ALA A 212 -11.12 -18.65 19.13
CA ALA A 212 -12.09 -17.95 18.31
C ALA A 212 -11.55 -17.70 16.89
N ASP A 213 -10.28 -17.27 16.76
CA ASP A 213 -9.63 -17.02 15.47
C ASP A 213 -9.54 -18.32 14.64
N VAL A 214 -9.12 -19.43 15.26
CA VAL A 214 -9.06 -20.74 14.57
C VAL A 214 -10.45 -21.24 14.19
N ALA A 215 -11.47 -20.98 15.01
CA ALA A 215 -12.84 -21.37 14.71
C ALA A 215 -13.45 -20.54 13.56
N ALA A 216 -13.05 -19.27 13.42
CA ALA A 216 -13.47 -18.40 12.33
C ALA A 216 -12.91 -18.85 10.98
N GLU A 217 -11.73 -19.47 10.97
CA GLU A 217 -11.03 -19.92 9.76
C GLU A 217 -10.62 -21.42 9.84
N PRO A 218 -11.57 -22.37 9.78
CA PRO A 218 -11.29 -23.78 10.04
C PRO A 218 -10.24 -24.39 9.09
N GLY A 219 -9.19 -24.96 9.69
CA GLY A 219 -8.12 -25.66 8.95
C GLY A 219 -7.06 -24.74 8.36
N GLN A 220 -7.16 -23.42 8.55
CA GLN A 220 -6.12 -22.47 8.16
C GLN A 220 -5.07 -22.30 9.27
N ILE A 221 -3.85 -21.93 8.87
CA ILE A 221 -2.80 -21.52 9.80
C ILE A 221 -3.11 -20.09 10.24
N ILE A 222 -3.21 -19.86 11.54
CA ILE A 222 -3.59 -18.57 12.13
C ILE A 222 -2.38 -17.85 12.70
N ASP A 223 -2.21 -16.57 12.36
CA ASP A 223 -1.18 -15.70 12.95
C ASP A 223 -1.59 -15.32 14.38
N ALA A 224 -0.90 -15.86 15.39
CA ALA A 224 -1.21 -15.58 16.79
C ALA A 224 -0.56 -14.27 17.26
N VAL A 225 0.75 -14.12 17.05
CA VAL A 225 1.50 -12.92 17.47
C VAL A 225 2.77 -12.75 16.64
N ASN A 226 3.21 -11.51 16.47
CA ASN A 226 4.52 -11.20 15.89
C ASN A 226 5.46 -10.68 16.98
N LEU A 227 6.54 -11.40 17.22
CA LEU A 227 7.52 -11.08 18.25
C LEU A 227 8.75 -10.39 17.65
N ARG A 228 9.25 -9.35 18.31
CA ARG A 228 10.55 -8.78 17.98
C ARG A 228 11.64 -9.83 18.26
N ALA A 229 12.79 -9.69 17.60
CA ALA A 229 13.89 -10.65 17.73
C ALA A 229 14.32 -10.88 19.19
N ASP A 230 14.39 -9.82 20.00
CA ASP A 230 14.77 -9.92 21.41
C ASP A 230 13.72 -10.64 22.26
N ASP A 231 12.42 -10.41 22.02
CA ASP A 231 11.34 -11.10 22.72
C ASP A 231 11.31 -12.59 22.32
N TYR A 232 11.48 -12.85 21.01
CA TYR A 232 11.56 -14.21 20.50
C TYR A 232 12.73 -14.98 21.09
N ALA A 233 13.91 -14.36 21.20
CA ALA A 233 15.09 -15.01 21.76
C ALA A 233 14.90 -15.49 23.21
N VAL A 234 14.02 -14.83 23.98
CA VAL A 234 13.67 -15.25 25.34
C VAL A 234 12.66 -16.40 25.35
N LEU A 235 11.73 -16.42 24.39
CA LEU A 235 10.61 -17.37 24.32
C LEU A 235 10.83 -18.56 23.37
N GLU A 236 11.95 -18.59 22.65
CA GLU A 236 12.20 -19.51 21.51
C GLU A 236 12.02 -20.99 21.89
N ASP A 237 12.66 -21.42 22.98
CA ASP A 237 12.63 -22.82 23.42
C ASP A 237 11.23 -23.25 23.87
N ASP A 238 10.53 -22.40 24.60
CA ASP A 238 9.17 -22.65 25.08
C ASP A 238 8.17 -22.70 23.93
N LEU A 239 8.26 -21.78 22.97
CA LEU A 239 7.40 -21.76 21.78
C LEU A 239 7.59 -22.99 20.90
N ARG A 240 8.84 -23.43 20.68
CA ARG A 240 9.14 -24.64 19.88
C ARG A 240 8.67 -25.93 20.53
N ALA A 241 8.48 -25.94 21.85
CA ALA A 241 8.01 -27.10 22.58
C ALA A 241 6.48 -27.31 22.50
N ILE A 242 5.72 -26.39 21.88
CA ILE A 242 4.26 -26.47 21.76
C ILE A 242 3.88 -27.14 20.43
N PRO A 243 3.23 -28.32 20.45
CA PRO A 243 2.71 -28.94 19.23
C PRO A 243 1.71 -28.02 18.52
N GLY A 244 1.74 -27.96 17.19
CA GLY A 244 0.88 -27.06 16.42
C GLY A 244 1.36 -25.63 16.31
N VAL A 245 2.40 -25.20 17.04
CA VAL A 245 3.00 -23.88 16.86
C VAL A 245 4.07 -23.95 15.76
N VAL A 246 3.93 -23.08 14.77
CA VAL A 246 4.90 -22.92 13.67
C VAL A 246 5.44 -21.49 13.66
N LEU A 247 6.73 -21.37 13.38
CA LEU A 247 7.48 -20.11 13.50
C LEU A 247 8.07 -19.72 12.16
N TYR A 248 7.76 -18.50 11.70
CA TYR A 248 8.31 -17.96 10.45
C TYR A 248 9.00 -16.63 10.72
N ALA A 249 10.23 -16.47 10.22
CA ALA A 249 10.86 -15.17 10.16
C ALA A 249 10.18 -14.35 9.07
N THR A 250 9.55 -13.23 9.44
CA THR A 250 8.84 -12.35 8.51
C THR A 250 9.46 -10.95 8.56
N PRO A 251 9.90 -10.38 7.44
CA PRO A 251 10.35 -8.99 7.43
C PRO A 251 9.15 -8.07 7.70
N LYS A 252 9.28 -7.20 8.70
CA LYS A 252 8.29 -6.16 9.00
C LYS A 252 8.97 -4.83 9.31
N LEU A 253 8.36 -3.74 8.87
CA LEU A 253 8.76 -2.40 9.24
C LEU A 253 8.21 -2.07 10.63
N ILE A 254 9.11 -1.94 11.61
CA ILE A 254 8.76 -1.68 13.00
C ILE A 254 9.49 -0.45 13.54
N ALA A 255 8.87 0.23 14.51
CA ALA A 255 9.48 1.35 15.21
C ALA A 255 10.66 0.90 16.06
N ALA A 256 11.75 1.66 16.06
CA ALA A 256 12.94 1.38 16.86
C ALA A 256 12.60 1.43 18.36
N ASP A 257 11.99 2.52 18.82
CA ASP A 257 11.44 2.63 20.18
C ASP A 257 10.11 1.87 20.28
N ARG A 258 9.99 0.98 21.26
CA ARG A 258 8.78 0.17 21.53
C ARG A 258 7.66 1.00 22.15
N ARG A 259 8.01 2.10 22.81
CA ARG A 259 7.05 3.00 23.47
C ARG A 259 6.31 3.86 22.47
N LEU A 260 6.86 4.08 21.28
CA LEU A 260 6.28 4.94 20.27
C LEU A 260 5.07 4.26 19.61
N THR A 261 3.88 4.79 19.87
CA THR A 261 2.62 4.31 19.28
C THR A 261 1.86 5.46 18.63
N SER A 262 1.59 5.36 17.34
CA SER A 262 0.81 6.39 16.64
C SER A 262 -0.02 5.78 15.51
N PRO A 263 -1.26 6.25 15.30
CA PRO A 263 -2.03 5.92 14.11
C PRO A 263 -1.30 6.24 12.79
N VAL A 264 -0.37 7.21 12.80
CA VAL A 264 0.41 7.59 11.60
C VAL A 264 1.45 6.54 11.23
N LEU A 265 1.85 5.65 12.15
CA LEU A 265 2.86 4.62 11.85
C LEU A 265 2.37 3.63 10.77
N ASP A 266 1.07 3.33 10.72
CA ASP A 266 0.50 2.47 9.68
C ASP A 266 0.55 3.16 8.32
N SER A 267 0.13 4.42 8.24
CA SER A 267 0.27 5.23 7.02
C SER A 267 1.71 5.32 6.52
N LEU A 268 2.68 5.40 7.43
CA LEU A 268 4.10 5.39 7.08
C LEU A 268 4.57 4.03 6.56
N ARG A 269 3.99 2.91 7.02
CA ARG A 269 4.24 1.57 6.46
C ARG A 269 3.70 1.47 5.03
N ASP A 270 2.53 2.05 4.77
CA ASP A 270 1.94 2.07 3.42
C ASP A 270 2.83 2.88 2.46
N VAL A 271 3.26 4.08 2.86
CA VAL A 271 4.21 4.90 2.07
C VAL A 271 5.52 4.15 1.82
N TRP A 272 6.03 3.44 2.83
CA TRP A 272 7.24 2.62 2.68
C TRP A 272 7.03 1.47 1.70
N GLN A 273 5.90 0.79 1.77
CA GLN A 273 5.56 -0.31 0.85
C GLN A 273 5.40 0.21 -0.58
N ASP A 274 4.70 1.31 -0.78
CA ASP A 274 4.55 1.96 -2.09
C ASP A 274 5.91 2.37 -2.67
N THR A 275 6.81 2.87 -1.83
CA THR A 275 8.18 3.23 -2.23
C THR A 275 8.96 2.00 -2.71
N ARG A 276 8.83 0.87 -2.01
CA ARG A 276 9.45 -0.39 -2.44
C ARG A 276 8.81 -0.92 -3.72
N ASP A 277 7.51 -0.83 -3.88
CA ASP A 277 6.80 -1.31 -5.07
C ASP A 277 7.14 -0.47 -6.31
N ALA A 278 7.25 0.84 -6.13
CA ALA A 278 7.68 1.80 -7.14
C ALA A 278 9.14 1.60 -7.58
N THR A 279 9.99 1.08 -6.70
CA THR A 279 11.40 0.79 -7.00
C THR A 279 11.71 -0.69 -7.19
N SER A 280 10.68 -1.56 -7.12
CA SER A 280 10.84 -3.00 -7.33
C SER A 280 11.37 -3.30 -8.73
N GLY A 281 12.38 -4.16 -8.76
CA GLY A 281 12.82 -4.84 -9.95
C GLY A 281 12.14 -6.19 -10.10
N TRP A 282 12.60 -6.93 -11.10
CA TRP A 282 12.06 -8.24 -11.43
C TRP A 282 13.14 -9.14 -12.01
N ALA A 283 12.90 -10.44 -11.97
CA ALA A 283 13.72 -11.44 -12.60
C ALA A 283 12.84 -12.57 -13.12
N VAL A 284 13.30 -13.20 -14.19
CA VAL A 284 12.85 -14.53 -14.59
C VAL A 284 13.98 -15.49 -14.31
N GLU A 285 13.69 -16.54 -13.56
CA GLU A 285 14.67 -17.54 -13.16
C GLU A 285 14.17 -18.92 -13.52
N VAL A 286 15.09 -19.79 -13.95
CA VAL A 286 14.83 -21.20 -14.17
C VAL A 286 15.52 -21.98 -13.07
N ALA A 287 14.75 -22.77 -12.33
CA ALA A 287 15.27 -23.72 -11.36
C ALA A 287 15.34 -25.10 -11.98
N ASP A 288 16.42 -25.83 -11.75
CA ASP A 288 16.50 -27.24 -12.11
C ASP A 288 15.73 -28.14 -11.11
N ALA A 289 15.84 -29.47 -11.27
CA ALA A 289 15.18 -30.43 -10.40
C ALA A 289 15.77 -30.48 -8.97
N ASP A 290 17.00 -30.00 -8.78
CA ASP A 290 17.66 -29.89 -7.48
C ASP A 290 17.36 -28.54 -6.79
N GLY A 291 16.77 -27.60 -7.53
CA GLY A 291 16.33 -26.29 -7.05
C GLY A 291 17.34 -25.17 -7.29
N GLU A 292 18.47 -25.44 -7.95
CA GLU A 292 19.47 -24.45 -8.30
C GLU A 292 18.92 -23.49 -9.37
N THR A 293 19.02 -22.19 -9.13
CA THR A 293 18.40 -21.16 -9.99
C THR A 293 19.40 -20.50 -10.93
N THR A 294 18.99 -20.35 -12.19
CA THR A 294 19.71 -19.57 -13.21
C THR A 294 18.82 -18.44 -13.70
N ARG A 295 19.33 -17.19 -13.58
CA ARG A 295 18.61 -16.01 -14.05
C ARG A 295 18.63 -15.93 -15.58
N GLN A 296 17.44 -15.89 -16.17
CA GLN A 296 17.22 -15.77 -17.61
C GLN A 296 17.13 -14.31 -18.07
N ALA A 297 16.47 -13.47 -17.26
CA ALA A 297 16.34 -12.05 -17.49
C ALA A 297 16.02 -11.34 -16.18
N GLY A 298 16.11 -10.01 -16.18
CA GLY A 298 15.65 -9.21 -15.06
C GLY A 298 16.22 -7.80 -15.08
N PHE A 299 15.63 -6.98 -14.22
CA PHE A 299 16.10 -5.65 -13.89
C PHE A 299 16.19 -5.56 -12.37
N GLN A 300 17.35 -5.22 -11.84
CA GLN A 300 17.49 -4.99 -10.40
C GLN A 300 16.90 -3.62 -10.07
N GLY A 301 15.91 -3.60 -9.17
CA GLY A 301 15.30 -2.37 -8.70
C GLY A 301 16.33 -1.43 -8.08
N PRO A 302 16.31 -0.11 -8.37
CA PRO A 302 17.22 0.84 -7.75
C PRO A 302 16.96 0.96 -6.25
N GLY A 303 17.99 1.35 -5.50
CA GLY A 303 17.82 1.73 -4.09
C GLY A 303 16.94 2.97 -3.96
N SER A 304 16.02 2.95 -2.99
CA SER A 304 15.25 4.12 -2.59
C SER A 304 15.99 4.92 -1.51
N PRO A 305 15.92 6.25 -1.51
CA PRO A 305 16.37 7.04 -0.37
C PRO A 305 15.52 6.72 0.86
N ASP A 306 16.10 6.95 2.05
CA ASP A 306 15.34 6.87 3.31
C ASP A 306 14.19 7.88 3.32
N ILE A 307 13.06 7.48 3.89
CA ILE A 307 11.85 8.28 4.01
C ILE A 307 11.97 9.16 5.25
N ARG A 308 11.82 10.47 5.11
CA ARG A 308 11.83 11.41 6.24
C ARG A 308 10.40 11.65 6.71
N SER A 309 10.02 11.07 7.84
CA SER A 309 8.73 11.34 8.48
C SER A 309 8.69 12.76 9.06
N THR A 310 7.48 13.28 9.24
CA THR A 310 7.23 14.49 10.02
C THR A 310 7.01 14.23 11.51
N VAL A 311 6.92 12.97 11.93
CA VAL A 311 6.67 12.61 13.33
C VAL A 311 7.86 12.99 14.20
N ASP A 312 7.57 13.68 15.30
CA ASP A 312 8.54 14.01 16.34
C ASP A 312 8.35 13.05 17.53
N PRO A 313 9.30 12.14 17.81
CA PRO A 313 9.16 11.15 18.86
C PRO A 313 8.94 11.73 20.25
N ALA A 314 9.53 12.90 20.56
CA ALA A 314 9.37 13.52 21.87
C ALA A 314 7.95 14.08 22.06
N ILE A 315 7.43 14.77 21.04
CA ILE A 315 6.04 15.27 21.05
C ILE A 315 5.06 14.10 21.05
N GLN A 316 5.34 13.04 20.30
CA GLN A 316 4.50 11.84 20.23
C GLN A 316 4.39 11.15 21.59
N LEU A 317 5.50 10.89 22.28
CA LEU A 317 5.48 10.29 23.63
C LEU A 317 4.79 11.19 24.66
N ALA A 318 4.95 12.51 24.55
CA ALA A 318 4.22 13.47 25.39
C ALA A 318 2.70 13.41 25.15
N ALA A 319 2.28 13.29 23.89
CA ALA A 319 0.88 13.13 23.52
C ALA A 319 0.29 11.80 24.00
N GLU A 320 1.03 10.69 23.89
CA GLU A 320 0.62 9.39 24.43
C GLU A 320 0.42 9.46 25.95
N THR A 321 1.40 10.01 26.67
CA THR A 321 1.35 10.18 28.13
C THR A 321 0.18 11.07 28.58
N ALA A 322 -0.18 12.07 27.78
CA ALA A 322 -1.34 12.91 28.05
C ALA A 322 -2.67 12.20 27.74
N ALA A 323 -2.77 11.48 26.62
CA ALA A 323 -3.99 10.79 26.20
C ALA A 323 -4.43 9.70 27.20
N VAL A 324 -3.48 8.97 27.79
CA VAL A 324 -3.77 7.93 28.79
C VAL A 324 -4.12 8.47 30.18
N SER A 325 -4.16 9.80 30.38
CA SER A 325 -4.49 10.41 31.66
C SER A 325 -5.99 10.36 32.03
N VAL A 326 -6.84 9.87 31.11
CA VAL A 326 -8.29 9.74 31.29
C VAL A 326 -8.77 8.32 31.01
N GLY A 327 -9.88 7.93 31.64
CA GLY A 327 -10.48 6.60 31.55
C GLY A 327 -11.57 6.45 30.48
N THR A 328 -11.69 7.39 29.55
CA THR A 328 -12.64 7.38 28.43
C THR A 328 -11.91 7.61 27.11
N PRO A 329 -12.50 7.32 25.92
CA PRO A 329 -11.82 7.51 24.65
C PRO A 329 -11.27 8.92 24.49
N ALA A 330 -9.96 9.03 24.22
CA ALA A 330 -9.30 10.31 24.04
C ALA A 330 -8.32 10.27 22.86
N SER A 331 -8.18 11.41 22.20
CA SER A 331 -7.27 11.60 21.06
C SER A 331 -6.60 12.96 21.14
N ILE A 332 -5.32 13.00 20.76
CA ILE A 332 -4.52 14.21 20.65
C ILE A 332 -3.89 14.24 19.27
N VAL A 333 -4.00 15.37 18.59
CA VAL A 333 -3.33 15.64 17.30
C VAL A 333 -2.47 16.89 17.45
N VAL A 334 -1.23 16.85 16.97
CA VAL A 334 -0.30 17.98 16.96
C VAL A 334 0.25 18.19 15.55
N LEU A 335 0.10 19.41 15.06
CA LEU A 335 0.52 19.88 13.74
C LEU A 335 1.54 21.02 13.88
N GLN A 336 2.38 21.19 12.86
CA GLN A 336 3.20 22.37 12.67
C GLN A 336 2.56 23.29 11.61
N PRO A 337 1.96 24.45 11.96
CA PRO A 337 1.27 25.28 11.00
C PRO A 337 2.15 25.77 9.85
N SER A 338 3.43 26.08 10.10
CA SER A 338 4.33 26.61 9.07
C SER A 338 4.55 25.66 7.88
N THR A 339 4.53 24.34 8.12
CA THR A 339 4.83 23.29 7.13
C THR A 339 3.64 22.37 6.83
N GLY A 340 2.65 22.31 7.72
CA GLY A 340 1.59 21.30 7.70
C GLY A 340 2.05 19.93 8.20
N ALA A 341 3.23 19.82 8.81
CA ALA A 341 3.72 18.56 9.35
C ALA A 341 2.79 18.04 10.46
N VAL A 342 2.36 16.78 10.36
CA VAL A 342 1.75 16.05 11.47
C VAL A 342 2.89 15.57 12.36
N LEU A 343 3.06 16.22 13.51
CA LEU A 343 4.17 15.96 14.43
C LEU A 343 3.86 14.82 15.39
N ALA A 344 2.61 14.74 15.84
CA ALA A 344 2.13 13.68 16.71
C ALA A 344 0.64 13.40 16.51
N THR A 345 0.26 12.15 16.68
CA THR A 345 -1.12 11.73 16.87
C THR A 345 -1.14 10.58 17.85
N ALA A 346 -1.84 10.78 18.97
CA ALA A 346 -1.95 9.81 20.05
C ALA A 346 -3.40 9.56 20.39
N GLN A 347 -3.70 8.34 20.81
CA GLN A 347 -5.02 7.92 21.26
C GLN A 347 -4.84 6.85 22.35
N ASN A 348 -5.72 6.84 23.34
CA ASN A 348 -5.65 5.85 24.41
C ASN A 348 -6.31 4.53 24.01
N SER A 349 -6.19 3.50 24.86
CA SER A 349 -6.71 2.16 24.58
C SER A 349 -8.22 2.15 24.31
N TYR A 350 -9.00 2.99 24.98
CA TYR A 350 -10.45 3.09 24.78
C TYR A 350 -10.82 3.64 23.39
N ALA A 351 -9.97 4.49 22.81
CA ALA A 351 -10.15 5.02 21.47
C ALA A 351 -9.64 4.08 20.37
N ASN A 352 -8.68 3.19 20.68
CA ASN A 352 -8.13 2.23 19.70
C ASN A 352 -9.19 1.29 19.12
N ASP A 353 -10.22 0.93 19.90
CA ASP A 353 -11.32 0.08 19.45
C ASP A 353 -12.14 0.69 18.30
N LEU A 354 -12.02 2.01 18.08
CA LEU A 354 -12.66 2.76 17.00
C LEU A 354 -11.77 2.88 15.76
N GLY A 355 -10.60 2.23 15.72
CA GLY A 355 -9.63 2.34 14.65
C GLY A 355 -8.75 3.59 14.78
N THR A 356 -8.92 4.56 13.88
CA THR A 356 -8.14 5.81 13.85
C THR A 356 -9.02 7.05 14.10
N PRO A 357 -9.72 7.13 15.26
CA PRO A 357 -10.72 8.18 15.52
C PRO A 357 -10.18 9.60 15.41
N ALA A 358 -8.87 9.80 15.64
CA ALA A 358 -8.21 11.09 15.44
C ALA A 358 -8.39 11.65 14.01
N PHE A 359 -8.46 10.79 12.99
CA PHE A 359 -8.54 11.17 11.57
C PHE A 359 -9.87 10.84 10.91
N THR A 360 -10.57 9.81 11.35
CA THR A 360 -11.70 9.24 10.58
C THR A 360 -13.06 9.32 11.29
N THR A 361 -13.08 9.39 12.62
CA THR A 361 -14.34 9.44 13.37
C THR A 361 -14.86 10.87 13.50
N LEU A 362 -16.08 11.09 13.02
CA LEU A 362 -16.75 12.39 13.05
C LEU A 362 -17.61 12.53 14.31
N TYR A 363 -17.26 13.51 15.14
CA TYR A 363 -17.96 13.85 16.38
C TYR A 363 -18.80 15.13 16.23
N PRO A 364 -19.92 15.29 16.95
CA PRO A 364 -20.70 16.52 16.88
C PRO A 364 -19.89 17.76 17.28
N ALA A 365 -19.91 18.79 16.42
CA ALA A 365 -19.03 19.97 16.60
C ALA A 365 -19.46 20.91 17.75
N GLY A 366 -20.64 20.72 18.34
CA GLY A 366 -21.10 21.48 19.51
C GLY A 366 -20.92 23.00 19.42
N THR A 367 -20.30 23.59 20.45
CA THR A 367 -20.03 25.05 20.53
C THR A 367 -19.09 25.58 19.45
N LEU A 368 -18.41 24.72 18.68
CA LEU A 368 -17.62 25.13 17.52
C LEU A 368 -18.49 25.75 16.41
N VAL A 369 -19.74 25.29 16.27
CA VAL A 369 -20.68 25.79 15.25
C VAL A 369 -20.92 27.28 15.43
N ASP A 370 -21.01 27.75 16.67
CA ASP A 370 -21.20 29.16 16.98
C ASP A 370 -19.98 29.99 16.61
N THR A 371 -18.78 29.43 16.80
CA THR A 371 -17.52 30.08 16.42
C THR A 371 -17.42 30.26 14.90
N VAL A 372 -17.74 29.21 14.13
CA VAL A 372 -17.74 29.26 12.66
C VAL A 372 -18.82 30.21 12.15
N SER A 373 -20.04 30.14 12.72
CA SER A 373 -21.15 31.03 12.34
C SER A 373 -20.83 32.49 12.62
N ALA A 374 -20.26 32.81 13.79
CA ALA A 374 -19.91 34.17 14.14
C ALA A 374 -18.79 34.73 13.24
N SER A 375 -17.84 33.88 12.82
CA SER A 375 -16.83 34.24 11.81
C SER A 375 -17.48 34.51 10.45
N ALA A 376 -18.39 33.64 10.00
CA ALA A 376 -19.13 33.80 8.75
C ALA A 376 -19.90 35.13 8.72
N ASP A 377 -20.64 35.45 9.78
CA ASP A 377 -21.41 36.69 9.91
C ASP A 377 -20.53 37.95 9.87
N ARG A 378 -19.41 37.94 10.61
CA ARG A 378 -18.47 39.07 10.65
C ARG A 378 -17.79 39.30 9.30
N GLN A 379 -17.47 38.22 8.61
CA GLN A 379 -16.82 38.26 7.29
C GLN A 379 -17.81 38.41 6.13
N LYS A 380 -19.12 38.23 6.37
CA LYS A 380 -20.19 38.22 5.36
C LYS A 380 -19.99 37.16 4.27
N VAL A 381 -19.53 35.98 4.68
CA VAL A 381 -19.43 34.78 3.83
C VAL A 381 -20.44 33.74 4.29
N ASP A 382 -20.71 32.71 3.47
CA ASP A 382 -21.54 31.60 3.92
C ASP A 382 -20.81 30.71 4.94
N PHE A 383 -21.57 29.89 5.66
CA PHE A 383 -21.04 29.01 6.71
C PHE A 383 -20.02 28.00 6.17
N ALA A 384 -20.26 27.44 4.98
CA ALA A 384 -19.39 26.43 4.39
C ALA A 384 -18.05 27.03 3.93
N GLU A 385 -18.05 28.26 3.40
CA GLU A 385 -16.84 29.02 3.12
C GLU A 385 -16.09 29.27 4.42
N ALA A 386 -16.73 29.82 5.46
CA ALA A 386 -16.08 30.08 6.75
C ALA A 386 -15.46 28.80 7.36
N ALA A 387 -16.17 27.67 7.31
CA ALA A 387 -15.65 26.38 7.74
C ALA A 387 -14.40 25.97 6.94
N ARG A 388 -14.45 26.09 5.61
CA ARG A 388 -13.31 25.76 4.73
C ARG A 388 -12.11 26.69 4.90
N GLN A 389 -12.29 27.95 5.30
CA GLN A 389 -11.16 28.83 5.65
C GLN A 389 -10.34 28.26 6.83
N PHE A 390 -10.98 27.46 7.68
CA PHE A 390 -10.37 26.74 8.80
C PHE A 390 -9.98 25.28 8.46
N GLY A 391 -10.01 24.88 7.19
CA GLY A 391 -9.71 23.51 6.75
C GLY A 391 -10.82 22.49 7.02
N LEU A 392 -11.94 22.92 7.60
CA LEU A 392 -13.07 22.04 7.92
C LEU A 392 -13.90 21.75 6.67
N GLY A 393 -14.07 20.46 6.34
CA GLY A 393 -14.71 20.00 5.11
C GLY A 393 -13.82 20.10 3.87
N THR A 394 -12.54 20.49 4.03
CA THR A 394 -11.52 20.46 2.97
C THR A 394 -11.05 19.03 2.75
N SER A 395 -10.86 18.64 1.49
CA SER A 395 -10.32 17.32 1.14
C SER A 395 -8.81 17.40 0.96
N PHE A 396 -8.11 16.73 1.87
CA PHE A 396 -6.67 16.52 1.82
C PHE A 396 -6.39 15.07 1.41
N ASP A 397 -5.61 14.91 0.35
CA ASP A 397 -5.09 13.61 -0.08
C ASP A 397 -3.64 13.49 0.40
N VAL A 398 -3.47 12.80 1.53
CA VAL A 398 -2.17 12.51 2.13
C VAL A 398 -1.82 11.06 1.78
N PRO A 399 -0.67 10.79 1.13
CA PRO A 399 -0.26 9.43 0.80
C PRO A 399 -0.27 8.51 2.03
N GLY A 400 -0.98 7.38 1.93
CA GLY A 400 -1.10 6.38 3.00
C GLY A 400 -2.00 6.77 4.18
N LEU A 401 -2.57 7.98 4.24
CA LEU A 401 -3.39 8.43 5.36
C LEU A 401 -4.82 8.77 4.93
N ASP A 402 -5.75 7.92 5.35
CA ASP A 402 -7.17 8.22 5.27
C ASP A 402 -7.56 9.22 6.36
N LEU A 403 -8.08 10.38 5.95
CA LEU A 403 -8.53 11.41 6.88
C LEU A 403 -9.75 12.17 6.36
N VAL A 404 -10.50 12.71 7.32
CA VAL A 404 -11.59 13.66 7.12
C VAL A 404 -11.40 14.77 8.15
N THR A 405 -11.73 16.02 7.83
CA THR A 405 -11.68 17.13 8.81
C THR A 405 -13.05 17.42 9.42
N ALA A 406 -14.10 17.46 8.59
CA ALA A 406 -15.46 17.71 9.02
C ALA A 406 -16.50 17.23 8.00
N SER A 407 -17.73 17.01 8.47
CA SER A 407 -18.93 16.97 7.63
C SER A 407 -19.81 18.17 7.92
N LEU A 408 -20.25 18.89 6.88
CA LEU A 408 -21.01 20.13 6.98
C LEU A 408 -22.51 19.89 6.78
N PRO A 409 -23.41 20.72 7.36
CA PRO A 409 -24.87 20.50 7.33
C PRO A 409 -25.51 20.34 5.94
N ASP A 410 -24.94 20.96 4.91
CA ASP A 410 -25.47 20.89 3.54
C ASP A 410 -25.10 19.57 2.81
N GLY A 411 -24.54 18.58 3.52
CA GLY A 411 -24.14 17.29 2.98
C GLY A 411 -22.96 17.36 1.99
N GLN A 412 -22.26 18.49 1.95
CA GLN A 412 -21.10 18.71 1.10
C GLN A 412 -19.83 18.46 1.93
N SER A 413 -19.50 17.20 2.18
CA SER A 413 -18.08 16.86 2.35
C SER A 413 -17.50 16.64 0.95
N ALA A 414 -16.33 17.19 0.64
CA ALA A 414 -15.69 16.93 -0.66
C ALA A 414 -15.30 15.44 -0.84
N VAL A 415 -15.27 14.68 0.27
CA VAL A 415 -15.08 13.22 0.32
C VAL A 415 -16.25 12.46 -0.33
N ASP A 416 -17.50 12.91 -0.14
CA ASP A 416 -18.69 12.31 -0.77
C ASP A 416 -18.68 12.46 -2.31
N GLN A 417 -18.02 13.50 -2.83
CA GLN A 417 -17.83 13.72 -4.27
C GLN A 417 -16.73 12.85 -4.88
N PHE A 418 -15.68 12.50 -4.12
CA PHE A 418 -14.51 11.80 -4.65
C PHE A 418 -14.61 10.27 -4.57
N ARG A 419 -15.24 9.71 -3.52
CA ARG A 419 -15.26 8.25 -3.28
C ARG A 419 -16.50 7.52 -3.81
N GLY A 420 -17.48 8.23 -4.36
CA GLY A 420 -18.73 7.60 -4.85
C GLY A 420 -19.55 6.89 -3.77
N VAL A 421 -19.25 7.14 -2.49
CA VAL A 421 -19.93 6.54 -1.34
C VAL A 421 -21.13 7.42 -0.99
N SER A 422 -22.32 7.05 -1.44
CA SER A 422 -23.56 7.59 -0.86
C SER A 422 -23.80 6.96 0.52
N ARG A 423 -23.20 7.53 1.55
CA ARG A 423 -23.71 7.40 2.93
C ARG A 423 -24.09 8.78 3.44
N SER A 424 -25.10 9.38 2.82
CA SER A 424 -25.75 10.57 3.37
C SER A 424 -26.64 10.17 4.54
N THR A 425 -26.08 10.04 5.73
CA THR A 425 -26.84 10.54 6.88
C THR A 425 -26.71 12.05 6.81
N SER A 426 -27.71 12.71 6.24
CA SER A 426 -27.86 14.16 6.33
C SER A 426 -27.95 14.51 7.82
N SER A 427 -26.79 14.73 8.44
CA SER A 427 -26.72 15.34 9.75
C SER A 427 -27.08 16.79 9.54
N ASP A 428 -28.17 17.24 10.16
CA ASP A 428 -28.59 18.65 10.20
C ASP A 428 -27.56 19.54 10.95
N ARG A 429 -26.45 18.95 11.39
CA ARG A 429 -25.44 19.54 12.27
C ARG A 429 -24.03 19.18 11.80
N MET A 430 -23.13 20.14 11.94
CA MET A 430 -21.70 19.96 11.65
C MET A 430 -21.07 18.92 12.58
N THR A 431 -20.26 18.05 12.02
CA THR A 431 -19.40 17.11 12.76
C THR A 431 -17.95 17.30 12.36
N VAL A 432 -17.02 16.99 13.25
CA VAL A 432 -15.58 17.22 13.09
C VAL A 432 -14.77 16.05 13.63
N THR A 433 -13.56 15.86 13.09
CA THR A 433 -12.57 14.96 13.66
C THR A 433 -11.62 15.73 14.58
N PRO A 434 -10.90 15.07 15.51
CA PRO A 434 -9.83 15.70 16.28
C PRO A 434 -8.75 16.33 15.38
N PHE A 435 -8.42 15.70 14.25
CA PHE A 435 -7.55 16.28 13.23
C PHE A 435 -8.13 17.58 12.65
N GLY A 436 -9.43 17.61 12.32
CA GLY A 436 -10.11 18.83 11.88
C GLY A 436 -10.03 19.98 12.90
N LEU A 437 -10.16 19.68 14.20
CA LEU A 437 -9.97 20.69 15.26
C LEU A 437 -8.54 21.24 15.28
N ALA A 438 -7.53 20.38 15.13
CA ALA A 438 -6.13 20.81 15.07
C ALA A 438 -5.86 21.65 13.82
N GLU A 439 -6.48 21.29 12.70
CA GLU A 439 -6.39 22.02 11.43
C GLU A 439 -7.03 23.42 11.52
N MET A 440 -8.15 23.55 12.25
CA MET A 440 -8.74 24.84 12.57
C MET A 440 -7.80 25.70 13.42
N ALA A 441 -7.17 25.12 14.45
CA ALA A 441 -6.18 25.84 15.27
C ALA A 441 -4.97 26.29 14.42
N ALA A 442 -4.49 25.43 13.53
CA ALA A 442 -3.40 25.74 12.60
C ALA A 442 -3.79 26.88 11.63
N SER A 443 -5.01 26.84 11.12
CA SER A 443 -5.59 27.86 10.26
C SER A 443 -5.69 29.22 10.94
N ILE A 444 -6.10 29.27 12.22
CA ILE A 444 -6.16 30.52 12.99
C ILE A 444 -4.74 31.05 13.26
N SER A 445 -3.78 30.16 13.53
CA SER A 445 -2.37 30.55 13.72
C SER A 445 -1.78 31.16 12.45
N ARG A 446 -1.94 30.49 11.30
CA ARG A 446 -1.30 30.86 10.03
C ARG A 446 -2.09 31.86 9.18
N GLY A 447 -3.40 31.87 9.32
CA GLY A 447 -4.35 32.64 8.49
C GLY A 447 -4.97 31.87 7.33
N SER A 448 -4.55 30.62 7.10
CA SER A 448 -5.19 29.67 6.20
C SER A 448 -4.82 28.25 6.60
N ALA A 449 -5.66 27.28 6.24
CA ALA A 449 -5.40 25.85 6.40
C ALA A 449 -4.06 25.42 5.75
N PRO A 450 -3.07 24.91 6.52
CA PRO A 450 -1.89 24.29 5.93
C PRO A 450 -2.23 22.97 5.21
N ALA A 451 -1.47 22.62 4.18
CA ALA A 451 -1.61 21.29 3.57
C ALA A 451 -0.90 20.26 4.47
N PRO A 452 -1.60 19.27 5.05
CA PRO A 452 -1.00 18.33 5.97
C PRO A 452 0.05 17.43 5.29
N SER A 453 1.03 16.96 6.06
CA SER A 453 2.04 16.01 5.58
C SER A 453 2.48 15.06 6.68
N ILE A 454 2.71 13.79 6.32
CA ILE A 454 3.35 12.78 7.19
C ILE A 454 4.80 12.46 6.74
N VAL A 455 5.16 12.90 5.54
CA VAL A 455 6.51 12.82 4.95
C VAL A 455 7.01 14.23 4.65
N SER A 456 8.22 14.53 5.10
CA SER A 456 8.85 15.84 4.92
C SER A 456 8.98 16.18 3.44
N GLY A 457 8.47 17.35 3.05
CA GLY A 457 8.52 17.83 1.67
C GLY A 457 7.44 17.26 0.74
N VAL A 458 6.52 16.43 1.26
CA VAL A 458 5.41 15.85 0.50
C VAL A 458 4.08 16.30 1.13
N PRO A 459 3.64 17.55 0.90
CA PRO A 459 2.35 18.04 1.36
C PRO A 459 1.19 17.34 0.64
N ALA A 460 0.05 17.26 1.31
CA ALA A 460 -1.18 16.76 0.74
C ALA A 460 -1.55 17.52 -0.54
N SER A 461 -2.15 16.80 -1.49
CA SER A 461 -2.91 17.49 -2.53
C SER A 461 -4.23 17.99 -1.93
N VAL A 462 -4.59 19.25 -2.22
CA VAL A 462 -5.72 19.92 -1.57
C VAL A 462 -6.81 20.20 -2.60
N SER A 463 -8.04 19.83 -2.28
CA SER A 463 -9.22 20.16 -3.07
C SER A 463 -10.30 20.76 -2.18
N ALA A 464 -11.12 21.65 -2.76
CA ALA A 464 -12.13 22.43 -2.04
C ALA A 464 -11.57 23.26 -0.86
N ALA A 465 -10.35 23.81 -0.99
CA ALA A 465 -9.80 24.72 0.01
C ALA A 465 -10.61 26.02 0.12
N GLY A 466 -10.80 26.52 1.34
CA GLY A 466 -11.38 27.83 1.57
C GLY A 466 -10.41 28.98 1.28
N SER A 467 -10.96 30.18 1.15
CA SER A 467 -10.14 31.39 1.03
C SER A 467 -9.38 31.66 2.35
N PRO A 468 -8.27 32.43 2.32
CA PRO A 468 -7.62 32.87 3.55
C PRO A 468 -8.58 33.65 4.45
N VAL A 469 -8.46 33.47 5.77
CA VAL A 469 -9.27 34.17 6.76
C VAL A 469 -8.90 35.66 6.77
N ALA A 470 -9.89 36.56 6.83
CA ALA A 470 -9.64 38.00 6.87
C ALA A 470 -8.78 38.37 8.09
N SER A 471 -7.79 39.26 7.92
CA SER A 471 -6.85 39.62 9.00
C SER A 471 -7.52 40.24 10.23
N SER A 472 -8.63 40.96 10.03
CA SER A 472 -9.45 41.49 11.13
C SER A 472 -10.13 40.39 11.94
N GLU A 473 -10.58 39.32 11.28
CA GLU A 473 -11.19 38.17 11.93
C GLU A 473 -10.14 37.35 12.69
N LEU A 474 -8.97 37.13 12.09
CA LEU A 474 -7.84 36.47 12.77
C LEU A 474 -7.43 37.19 14.06
N ALA A 475 -7.43 38.53 14.06
CA ALA A 475 -7.12 39.29 15.26
C ALA A 475 -8.14 39.07 16.38
N ILE A 476 -9.43 38.95 16.04
CA ILE A 476 -10.52 38.66 16.97
C ILE A 476 -10.37 37.23 17.52
N LEU A 477 -10.22 36.24 16.63
CA LEU A 477 -10.11 34.83 17.01
C LEU A 477 -8.89 34.55 17.88
N ARG A 478 -7.71 35.09 17.52
CA ARG A 478 -6.49 34.93 18.31
C ARG A 478 -6.60 35.59 19.69
N LYS A 479 -7.34 36.70 19.80
CA LYS A 479 -7.62 37.31 21.11
C LYS A 479 -8.55 36.41 21.92
N ALA A 480 -9.65 35.94 21.32
CA ALA A 480 -10.59 35.03 21.97
C ALA A 480 -9.89 33.74 22.46
N MET A 481 -8.97 33.18 21.66
CA MET A 481 -8.17 32.01 22.03
C MET A 481 -7.27 32.27 23.26
N ARG A 482 -6.65 33.45 23.36
CA ARG A 482 -5.83 33.79 24.54
C ARG A 482 -6.67 33.96 25.79
N ASP A 483 -7.80 34.67 25.65
CA ASP A 483 -8.71 34.92 26.77
C ASP A 483 -9.32 33.59 27.26
N ASN A 484 -9.81 32.75 26.35
CA ASN A 484 -10.43 31.47 26.72
C ASN A 484 -9.41 30.48 27.30
N ALA A 485 -8.19 30.37 26.76
CA ALA A 485 -7.15 29.53 27.39
C ALA A 485 -6.86 29.95 28.84
N HIS A 486 -6.86 31.26 29.12
CA HIS A 486 -6.71 31.75 30.49
C HIS A 486 -7.90 31.38 31.38
N ASP A 487 -9.13 31.59 30.88
CA ASP A 487 -10.36 31.32 31.62
C ASP A 487 -10.54 29.82 31.93
N GLU A 488 -10.09 28.93 31.03
CA GLU A 488 -10.11 27.47 31.18
C GLU A 488 -8.97 26.93 32.06
N GLY A 489 -8.10 27.81 32.59
CA GLY A 489 -7.04 27.42 33.51
C GLY A 489 -5.83 26.76 32.84
N ILE A 490 -5.55 27.09 31.57
CA ILE A 490 -4.30 26.68 30.93
C ILE A 490 -3.13 27.40 31.62
N SER A 491 -2.21 26.62 32.18
CA SER A 491 -1.11 27.13 33.01
C SER A 491 0.03 27.72 32.19
N ASP A 492 0.23 27.23 30.97
CA ASP A 492 1.24 27.74 30.05
C ASP A 492 0.72 28.97 29.30
N THR A 493 1.30 30.14 29.60
CA THR A 493 0.91 31.42 29.00
C THR A 493 1.24 31.55 27.51
N SER A 494 2.07 30.65 26.93
CA SER A 494 2.28 30.65 25.48
C SER A 494 1.14 29.96 24.72
N VAL A 495 0.27 29.24 25.42
CA VAL A 495 -0.88 28.57 24.82
C VAL A 495 -2.04 29.53 24.64
N ALA A 496 -2.59 29.55 23.43
CA ALA A 496 -3.88 30.16 23.12
C ALA A 496 -4.79 29.07 22.54
N GLY A 497 -6.06 29.00 22.93
CA GLY A 497 -6.97 27.98 22.45
C GLY A 497 -8.44 28.24 22.78
N LEU A 498 -9.31 27.42 22.20
CA LEU A 498 -10.75 27.40 22.46
C LEU A 498 -11.11 26.04 23.03
N ALA A 499 -11.65 26.03 24.25
CA ALA A 499 -12.40 24.91 24.77
C ALA A 499 -13.79 24.86 24.12
N GLY A 500 -14.31 23.66 23.98
CA GLY A 500 -15.69 23.45 23.56
C GLY A 500 -16.24 22.10 24.00
N ASP A 501 -17.52 21.93 23.73
CA ASP A 501 -18.30 20.82 24.23
C ASP A 501 -19.48 20.46 23.33
N SER A 502 -19.85 19.18 23.36
CA SER A 502 -21.11 18.66 22.84
C SER A 502 -21.63 17.57 23.78
N GLY A 503 -22.63 17.89 24.59
CA GLY A 503 -23.12 16.94 25.58
C GLY A 503 -22.06 16.68 26.66
N GLN A 504 -21.53 15.45 26.73
CA GLN A 504 -20.45 15.08 27.65
C GLN A 504 -19.05 15.15 27.01
N ASP A 505 -18.98 15.26 25.68
CA ASP A 505 -17.72 15.38 24.97
C ASP A 505 -17.05 16.71 25.26
N ARG A 506 -15.73 16.71 25.41
CA ARG A 506 -14.92 17.90 25.66
C ARG A 506 -13.76 17.94 24.69
N TRP A 507 -13.45 19.13 24.19
CA TRP A 507 -12.26 19.36 23.41
C TRP A 507 -11.59 20.68 23.73
N PHE A 508 -10.32 20.76 23.39
CA PHE A 508 -9.54 21.98 23.40
C PHE A 508 -8.70 22.03 22.13
N LEU A 509 -8.90 23.05 21.29
CA LEU A 509 -8.06 23.30 20.13
C LEU A 509 -7.18 24.51 20.42
N GLY A 510 -5.87 24.39 20.18
CA GLY A 510 -4.91 25.36 20.68
C GLY A 510 -3.67 25.51 19.82
N THR A 511 -2.89 26.53 20.15
CA THR A 511 -1.63 26.89 19.49
C THR A 511 -0.60 27.26 20.54
N SER A 512 0.66 26.91 20.31
CA SER A 512 1.81 27.32 21.14
C SER A 512 3.04 27.45 20.24
N GLY A 513 3.53 28.67 20.04
CA GLY A 513 4.60 28.93 19.06
C GLY A 513 4.17 28.52 17.65
N ASP A 514 4.95 27.64 17.01
CA ASP A 514 4.64 27.03 15.70
C ASP A 514 4.02 25.63 15.85
N LEU A 515 3.32 25.39 16.95
CA LEU A 515 2.48 24.19 17.14
C LEU A 515 1.02 24.60 17.10
N ALA A 516 0.21 23.78 16.45
CA ALA A 516 -1.24 23.76 16.59
C ALA A 516 -1.65 22.36 17.02
N PHE A 517 -2.62 22.24 17.90
CA PHE A 517 -3.02 20.94 18.44
C PHE A 517 -4.50 20.91 18.76
N ALA A 518 -5.03 19.70 18.88
CA ALA A 518 -6.34 19.46 19.46
C ALA A 518 -6.26 18.29 20.44
N VAL A 519 -6.99 18.46 21.54
CA VAL A 519 -7.31 17.43 22.51
C VAL A 519 -8.80 17.16 22.41
N TYR A 520 -9.19 15.90 22.29
CA TYR A 520 -10.57 15.46 22.28
C TYR A 520 -10.76 14.33 23.30
N ILE A 521 -11.84 14.40 24.08
CA ILE A 521 -12.22 13.41 25.08
C ILE A 521 -13.72 13.14 24.91
N GLU A 522 -14.07 11.91 24.60
CA GLU A 522 -15.45 11.42 24.57
C GLU A 522 -15.93 11.17 26.00
N ASP A 523 -17.19 11.49 26.29
CA ASP A 523 -17.83 11.25 27.59
C ASP A 523 -16.97 11.70 28.79
N ALA A 524 -16.44 12.92 28.72
CA ALA A 524 -15.41 13.36 29.65
C ALA A 524 -15.89 13.53 31.10
N ASP A 525 -15.05 13.15 32.07
CA ASP A 525 -15.29 13.39 33.49
C ASP A 525 -14.94 14.84 33.88
N GLY A 526 -15.96 15.70 33.80
CA GLY A 526 -15.90 17.11 34.17
C GLY A 526 -15.77 18.06 32.98
N THR A 527 -16.04 19.34 33.22
CA THR A 527 -16.04 20.37 32.16
C THR A 527 -14.64 20.81 31.76
N ASP A 528 -13.67 20.71 32.66
CA ASP A 528 -12.27 21.13 32.48
C ASP A 528 -11.34 19.99 32.01
N ALA A 529 -11.89 18.80 31.71
CA ALA A 529 -11.09 17.62 31.37
C ALA A 529 -10.11 17.83 30.21
N ALA A 530 -10.56 18.48 29.12
CA ALA A 530 -9.71 18.77 27.97
C ALA A 530 -8.60 19.80 28.30
N ALA A 531 -8.90 20.77 29.16
CA ALA A 531 -7.92 21.74 29.65
C ALA A 531 -6.86 21.08 30.55
N ARG A 532 -7.26 20.17 31.45
CA ARG A 532 -6.33 19.38 32.27
C ARG A 532 -5.39 18.52 31.42
N MET A 533 -5.93 17.85 30.40
CA MET A 533 -5.12 17.04 29.47
C MET A 533 -4.19 17.92 28.62
N THR A 534 -4.63 19.12 28.22
CA THR A 534 -3.77 20.10 27.54
C THR A 534 -2.60 20.54 28.45
N ASN A 535 -2.87 20.85 29.71
CA ASN A 535 -1.83 21.19 30.70
C ASN A 535 -0.84 20.02 30.92
N ARG A 536 -1.33 18.77 30.88
CA ARG A 536 -0.49 17.58 30.92
C ARG A 536 0.41 17.50 29.68
N LEU A 537 -0.17 17.62 28.48
CA LEU A 537 0.57 17.61 27.21
C LEU A 537 1.71 18.65 27.21
N MET A 538 1.42 19.91 27.56
CA MET A 538 2.44 20.96 27.59
C MET A 538 3.57 20.66 28.58
N ARG A 539 3.24 20.09 29.74
CA ARG A 539 4.24 19.69 30.76
C ARG A 539 5.14 18.57 30.27
N GLU A 540 4.56 17.56 29.62
CA GLU A 540 5.33 16.44 29.07
C GLU A 540 6.24 16.91 27.92
N MET A 541 5.75 17.78 27.02
CA MET A 541 6.59 18.36 25.95
C MET A 541 7.74 19.23 26.47
N ALA A 542 7.57 19.88 27.62
CA ALA A 542 8.62 20.66 28.25
C ALA A 542 9.67 19.80 29.00
N THR A 543 9.38 18.51 29.20
CA THR A 543 10.29 17.58 29.89
C THR A 543 11.29 17.04 28.88
N PRO A 544 12.61 17.07 29.17
CA PRO A 544 13.61 16.46 28.29
C PRO A 544 13.32 14.97 28.10
N SER A 545 13.36 14.49 26.87
CA SER A 545 13.38 13.05 26.59
C SER A 545 14.65 12.43 27.19
N GLU A 546 14.47 11.54 28.17
CA GLU A 546 15.57 10.74 28.77
C GLU A 546 16.17 9.72 27.80
#